data_AF-A0A6G8CP93-F1
#
_entry.id   AF-A0A6G8CP93-F1
#
_cell.length_a   1.000
_cell.length_b   1.000
_cell.length_c   1.000
_cell.angle_alpha   90.00
_cell.angle_beta   90.00
_cell.angle_gamma   90.00
#
_symmetry.space_group_name_H-M   'P 1'
#
loop_
_entity.id
_entity.type
_entity.pdbx_description
1 polymer ?
#
loop_
_entity_poly.entity_id
_entity_poly.type
_entity_poly.pdbx_seq_one_letter_code
_entity_poly.pdbx_strand_id
1 'polypeptide(L)'
;MGRPSLAWTDEMLALLGTDKDSVLAERWGTTAKTVNLKRNALGIPAFGHVQWTDEMLASLGKEVDAELARRFGISKASVIAKRQELSIAPAVTSGAVSSPSFSLRAARFEWTPEALALLGSQSDAKVAGLLGLSRLTVYNARVSRGIAPGRSARRVASDVKD
;
A
#
# COMPACT_ATOMS: atom_id res chain seq x y z
N MET A 1 0.23 42.80 -12.35
CA MET A 1 -0.34 42.28 -13.61
C MET A 1 -0.94 40.90 -13.31
N GLY A 2 -2.27 40.80 -13.25
CA GLY A 2 -2.95 39.52 -13.04
C GLY A 2 -2.80 38.63 -14.27
N ARG A 3 -2.56 37.33 -14.07
CA ARG A 3 -2.59 36.36 -15.18
C ARG A 3 -3.96 36.43 -15.87
N PRO A 4 -4.04 36.38 -17.20
CA PRO A 4 -5.31 36.41 -17.92
C PRO A 4 -6.22 35.28 -17.41
N SER A 5 -7.51 35.59 -17.23
CA SER A 5 -8.52 34.60 -16.87
C SER A 5 -8.58 33.53 -17.94
N LEU A 6 -8.41 32.27 -17.54
CA LEU A 6 -8.51 31.12 -18.43
C LEU A 6 -9.90 31.08 -19.08
N ALA A 7 -9.95 31.08 -20.41
CA ALA A 7 -11.17 30.80 -21.15
C ALA A 7 -11.46 29.30 -21.11
N TRP A 8 -12.58 28.91 -20.54
CA TRP A 8 -12.98 27.50 -20.43
C TRP A 8 -13.59 27.02 -21.74
N THR A 9 -13.03 25.97 -22.34
CA THR A 9 -13.60 25.27 -23.49
C THR A 9 -14.31 24.00 -23.05
N ASP A 10 -15.22 23.48 -23.87
CA ASP A 10 -15.95 22.24 -23.59
C ASP A 10 -15.01 21.03 -23.40
N GLU A 11 -13.91 20.98 -24.16
CA GLU A 11 -12.87 19.95 -24.00
C GLU A 11 -12.20 20.02 -22.62
N MET A 12 -11.92 21.23 -22.11
CA MET A 12 -11.34 21.40 -20.78
C MET A 12 -12.33 21.00 -19.69
N LEU A 13 -13.60 21.35 -19.87
CA LEU A 13 -14.67 20.97 -18.95
C LEU A 13 -14.82 19.44 -18.88
N ALA A 14 -14.75 18.75 -20.02
CA ALA A 14 -14.82 17.29 -20.10
C ALA A 14 -13.64 16.58 -19.40
N LEU A 15 -12.49 17.25 -19.28
CA LEU A 15 -11.29 16.72 -18.61
C LEU A 15 -11.26 17.02 -17.10
N LEU A 16 -12.18 17.84 -16.56
CA LEU A 16 -12.23 18.08 -15.13
C LEU A 16 -12.60 16.79 -14.38
N GLY A 17 -11.83 16.46 -13.34
CA GLY A 17 -12.03 15.26 -12.53
C GLY A 17 -11.45 13.97 -13.15
N THR A 18 -10.95 13.99 -14.38
CA THR A 18 -10.30 12.83 -15.02
C THR A 18 -8.80 12.73 -14.72
N ASP A 19 -8.18 13.81 -14.24
CA ASP A 19 -6.80 13.87 -13.79
C ASP A 19 -6.66 14.90 -12.65
N LYS A 20 -5.51 14.93 -11.98
CA LYS A 20 -5.23 15.86 -10.89
C LYS A 20 -5.35 17.31 -11.38
N ASP A 21 -5.99 18.16 -10.58
CA ASP A 21 -6.16 19.60 -10.86
C ASP A 21 -4.80 20.28 -11.18
N SER A 22 -3.70 19.82 -10.59
CA SER A 22 -2.35 20.34 -10.85
C SER A 22 -1.83 19.99 -12.24
N VAL A 23 -2.11 18.78 -12.73
CA VAL A 23 -1.67 18.30 -14.06
C VAL A 23 -2.46 19.02 -15.15
N LEU A 24 -3.78 19.16 -14.96
CA LEU A 24 -4.63 19.93 -15.84
C LEU A 24 -4.23 21.42 -15.85
N ALA A 25 -3.89 21.97 -14.69
CA ALA A 25 -3.44 23.35 -14.58
C ALA A 25 -2.13 23.61 -15.33
N GLU A 26 -1.16 22.70 -15.21
CA GLU A 26 0.10 22.76 -15.97
C GLU A 26 -0.17 22.70 -17.48
N ARG A 27 -1.01 21.75 -17.93
CA ARG A 27 -1.42 21.60 -19.33
C ARG A 27 -2.06 22.88 -19.90
N TRP A 28 -2.85 23.60 -19.10
CA TRP A 28 -3.60 24.77 -19.55
C TRP A 28 -2.93 26.11 -19.21
N GLY A 29 -1.70 26.09 -18.69
CA GLY A 29 -0.98 27.31 -18.31
C GLY A 29 -1.66 28.11 -17.20
N THR A 30 -2.41 27.45 -16.31
CA THR A 30 -3.16 28.08 -15.21
C THR A 30 -2.68 27.60 -13.84
N THR A 31 -3.42 27.94 -12.78
CA THR A 31 -3.14 27.44 -11.43
C THR A 31 -4.08 26.30 -11.06
N ALA A 32 -3.60 25.36 -10.24
CA ALA A 32 -4.43 24.28 -9.69
C ALA A 32 -5.65 24.83 -8.95
N LYS A 33 -5.52 25.99 -8.29
CA LYS A 33 -6.64 26.69 -7.63
C LYS A 33 -7.75 27.08 -8.62
N THR A 34 -7.39 27.60 -9.80
CA THR A 34 -8.36 27.96 -10.85
C THR A 34 -9.13 26.73 -11.33
N VAL A 35 -8.43 25.62 -11.57
CA VAL A 35 -9.04 24.34 -11.97
C VAL A 35 -9.94 23.79 -10.87
N ASN A 36 -9.45 23.78 -9.63
CA ASN A 36 -10.19 23.34 -8.45
C ASN A 36 -11.50 24.12 -8.24
N LEU A 37 -11.45 25.45 -8.34
CA LEU A 37 -12.62 26.32 -8.23
C LEU A 37 -13.65 26.00 -9.31
N LYS A 38 -13.22 25.85 -10.57
CA LYS A 38 -14.15 25.51 -11.66
C LYS A 38 -14.75 24.12 -11.50
N ARG A 39 -13.92 23.11 -11.17
CA ARG A 39 -14.34 21.74 -10.92
C ARG A 39 -15.38 21.68 -9.79
N ASN A 40 -15.12 22.34 -8.67
CA ASN A 40 -16.06 22.43 -7.54
C ASN A 40 -17.35 23.18 -7.91
N ALA A 41 -17.27 24.27 -8.68
CA ALA A 41 -18.45 25.01 -9.13
C ALA A 41 -19.38 24.18 -10.03
N LEU A 42 -18.84 23.17 -10.70
CA LEU A 42 -19.60 22.21 -11.51
C LEU A 42 -19.99 20.94 -10.73
N GLY A 43 -19.67 20.86 -9.44
CA GLY A 43 -19.96 19.67 -8.62
C GLY A 43 -19.15 18.43 -9.02
N ILE A 44 -18.08 18.59 -9.79
CA ILE A 44 -17.26 17.48 -10.28
C ILE A 44 -16.31 17.04 -9.16
N PRO A 45 -16.23 15.74 -8.81
CA PRO A 45 -15.27 15.27 -7.81
C PRO A 45 -13.81 15.42 -8.25
N ALA A 46 -12.90 15.60 -7.30
CA ALA A 46 -11.47 15.60 -7.58
C ALA A 46 -11.00 14.22 -8.04
N PHE A 47 -10.03 14.19 -8.97
CA PHE A 47 -9.48 12.94 -9.46
C PHE A 47 -8.86 12.10 -8.33
N GLY A 48 -9.15 10.80 -8.34
CA GLY A 48 -8.68 9.85 -7.31
C GLY A 48 -9.44 9.93 -5.99
N HIS A 49 -10.40 10.84 -5.80
CA HIS A 49 -11.34 10.76 -4.69
C HIS A 49 -12.40 9.71 -4.95
N VAL A 50 -12.46 8.71 -4.07
CA VAL A 50 -13.48 7.67 -4.12
C VAL A 50 -14.86 8.30 -3.89
N GLN A 51 -15.75 8.14 -4.87
CA GLN A 51 -17.17 8.41 -4.70
C GLN A 51 -17.79 7.20 -4.02
N TRP A 52 -18.01 7.32 -2.71
CA TRP A 52 -18.62 6.26 -1.92
C TRP A 52 -20.10 6.14 -2.26
N THR A 53 -20.48 5.04 -2.92
CA THR A 53 -21.88 4.70 -3.16
C THR A 53 -22.47 3.95 -1.97
N ASP A 54 -23.81 3.89 -1.90
CA ASP A 54 -24.50 3.12 -0.86
C ASP A 54 -24.10 1.65 -0.86
N GLU A 55 -23.86 1.06 -2.04
CA GLU A 55 -23.34 -0.30 -2.17
C GLU A 55 -21.96 -0.44 -1.52
N MET A 56 -21.05 0.48 -1.81
CA MET A 56 -19.69 0.45 -1.27
C MET A 56 -19.69 0.59 0.25
N LEU A 57 -20.50 1.51 0.77
CA LEU A 57 -20.68 1.72 2.21
C LEU A 57 -21.28 0.49 2.88
N ALA A 58 -22.29 -0.13 2.26
CA ALA A 58 -22.97 -1.31 2.79
C ALA A 58 -22.06 -2.53 2.87
N SER A 59 -21.01 -2.62 2.05
CA SER A 59 -20.04 -3.72 2.10
C SER A 59 -18.89 -3.51 3.08
N LEU A 60 -18.64 -2.29 3.57
CA LEU A 60 -17.58 -2.02 4.55
C LEU A 60 -17.79 -2.87 5.81
N GLY A 61 -16.74 -3.57 6.25
CA GLY A 61 -16.79 -4.43 7.44
C GLY A 61 -17.51 -5.77 7.28
N LYS A 62 -18.22 -5.99 6.16
CA LYS A 62 -18.77 -7.30 5.78
C LYS A 62 -17.80 -8.09 4.92
N GLU A 63 -17.17 -7.41 3.97
CA GLU A 63 -16.17 -7.95 3.07
C GLU A 63 -14.78 -7.43 3.44
N VAL A 64 -13.75 -8.19 3.08
CA VAL A 64 -12.35 -7.86 3.38
C VAL A 64 -11.92 -6.64 2.57
N ASP A 65 -11.24 -5.69 3.22
CA ASP A 65 -10.81 -4.43 2.59
C ASP A 65 -10.05 -4.64 1.26
N ALA A 66 -9.28 -5.73 1.13
CA ALA A 66 -8.56 -6.08 -0.09
C ALA A 66 -9.49 -6.53 -1.24
N GLU A 67 -10.53 -7.29 -0.93
CA GLU A 67 -11.50 -7.74 -1.93
C GLU A 67 -12.39 -6.58 -2.38
N LEU A 68 -12.79 -5.72 -1.45
CA LEU A 68 -13.51 -4.48 -1.75
C LEU A 68 -12.72 -3.55 -2.66
N ALA A 69 -11.43 -3.37 -2.36
CA ALA A 69 -10.53 -2.58 -3.20
C ALA A 69 -10.48 -3.11 -4.64
N ARG A 70 -10.32 -4.43 -4.79
CA ARG A 70 -10.30 -5.09 -6.09
C ARG A 70 -11.63 -4.96 -6.82
N ARG A 71 -12.75 -5.18 -6.13
CA ARG A 71 -14.11 -5.14 -6.68
C ARG A 71 -14.48 -3.76 -7.20
N PHE A 72 -14.20 -2.72 -6.42
CA PHE A 72 -14.59 -1.34 -6.75
C PHE A 72 -13.50 -0.56 -7.49
N GLY A 73 -12.35 -1.19 -7.78
CA GLY A 73 -11.24 -0.55 -8.48
C GLY A 73 -10.62 0.62 -7.70
N ILE A 74 -10.73 0.61 -6.37
CA ILE A 74 -10.21 1.66 -5.49
C ILE A 74 -9.02 1.16 -4.69
N SER A 75 -8.24 2.08 -4.13
CA SER A 75 -7.11 1.68 -3.30
C SER A 75 -7.59 1.05 -1.98
N LYS A 76 -6.90 0.00 -1.52
CA LYS A 76 -7.13 -0.60 -0.20
C LYS A 76 -7.00 0.42 0.93
N ALA A 77 -6.08 1.39 0.79
CA ALA A 77 -5.92 2.47 1.76
C ALA A 77 -7.18 3.34 1.85
N SER A 78 -7.83 3.64 0.73
CA SER A 78 -9.10 4.38 0.69
C SER A 78 -10.21 3.63 1.41
N VAL A 79 -10.29 2.30 1.23
CA VAL A 79 -11.26 1.45 1.94
C VAL A 79 -11.03 1.47 3.45
N ILE A 80 -9.77 1.28 3.88
CA ILE A 80 -9.40 1.33 5.31
C ILE A 80 -9.74 2.70 5.90
N ALA A 81 -9.37 3.78 5.21
CA ALA A 81 -9.61 5.14 5.68
C ALA A 81 -11.11 5.41 5.87
N LYS A 82 -11.95 5.04 4.88
CA LYS A 82 -13.39 5.23 5.01
C LYS A 82 -14.01 4.36 6.10
N ARG A 83 -13.56 3.12 6.21
CA ARG A 83 -13.99 2.19 7.26
C ARG A 83 -13.69 2.77 8.65
N GLN A 84 -12.48 3.33 8.85
CA GLN A 84 -12.06 3.96 10.10
C GLN A 84 -12.82 5.27 10.38
N GLU A 85 -13.05 6.10 9.36
CA GLU A 85 -13.86 7.32 9.46
C GLU A 85 -15.27 7.00 9.99
N LEU A 86 -15.85 5.87 9.54
CA LEU A 86 -17.15 5.38 9.98
C LEU A 86 -17.10 4.49 11.23
N SER A 87 -15.92 4.33 11.86
CA SER A 87 -15.71 3.47 13.03
C SER A 87 -16.16 2.00 12.84
N ILE A 88 -16.08 1.50 11.61
CA ILE A 88 -16.45 0.12 11.25
C ILE A 88 -15.26 -0.81 11.51
N ALA A 89 -15.50 -1.98 12.12
CA ALA A 89 -14.46 -2.98 12.32
C ALA A 89 -14.08 -3.68 10.99
N PRO A 90 -12.81 -4.08 10.78
CA PRO A 90 -12.42 -4.81 9.57
C PRO A 90 -13.10 -6.18 9.51
N ALA A 91 -13.51 -6.60 8.31
CA ALA A 91 -13.99 -7.96 8.11
C ALA A 91 -12.82 -8.93 8.33
N VAL A 92 -13.00 -9.87 9.25
CA VAL A 92 -12.04 -10.94 9.48
C VAL A 92 -12.16 -11.97 8.37
N THR A 93 -11.08 -12.21 7.62
CA THR A 93 -11.02 -13.41 6.77
C THR A 93 -10.67 -14.57 7.68
N SER A 94 -11.65 -15.41 8.02
CA SER A 94 -11.35 -16.79 8.39
C SER A 94 -10.82 -17.51 7.16
N GLY A 95 -9.56 -17.29 6.78
CA GLY A 95 -8.93 -17.97 5.64
C GLY A 95 -8.10 -17.11 4.70
N ALA A 96 -7.37 -16.10 5.18
CA ALA A 96 -6.23 -15.62 4.42
C ALA A 96 -5.18 -16.76 4.36
N VAL A 97 -5.15 -17.45 3.23
CA VAL A 97 -4.17 -18.45 2.84
C VAL A 97 -2.75 -17.90 2.92
N SER A 98 -2.18 -17.89 4.12
CA SER A 98 -0.79 -18.30 4.24
C SER A 98 -0.77 -19.72 3.71
N SER A 99 -0.10 -19.93 2.57
CA SER A 99 0.05 -21.25 1.96
C SER A 99 0.18 -22.31 3.07
N PRO A 100 -0.73 -23.30 3.17
CA PRO A 100 -0.81 -24.20 4.32
C PRO A 100 0.52 -24.92 4.60
N SER A 101 1.40 -25.00 3.61
CA SER A 101 2.72 -25.61 3.70
C SER A 101 3.67 -24.90 4.68
N PHE A 102 3.72 -23.56 4.70
CA PHE A 102 4.70 -22.82 5.52
C PHE A 102 4.22 -22.55 6.95
N SER A 103 2.94 -22.25 7.15
CA SER A 103 2.39 -21.94 8.49
C SER A 103 2.23 -23.19 9.37
N LEU A 104 1.87 -24.36 8.81
CA LEU A 104 1.89 -25.62 9.56
C LEU A 104 3.31 -26.03 9.93
N ARG A 105 4.28 -25.86 9.01
CA ARG A 105 5.69 -26.09 9.33
C ARG A 105 6.18 -25.18 10.42
N ALA A 106 5.89 -23.87 10.35
CA ALA A 106 6.26 -22.92 11.39
C ALA A 106 5.72 -23.28 12.78
N ALA A 107 4.47 -23.75 12.88
CA ALA A 107 3.87 -24.17 14.15
C ALA A 107 4.51 -25.44 14.74
N ARG A 108 5.10 -26.30 13.89
CA ARG A 108 5.79 -27.55 14.28
C ARG A 108 7.31 -27.44 14.21
N PHE A 109 7.83 -26.25 13.91
CA PHE A 109 9.25 -26.05 13.68
C PHE A 109 9.98 -26.00 15.01
N GLU A 110 10.80 -27.01 15.25
CA GLU A 110 11.69 -27.04 16.41
C GLU A 110 12.90 -26.15 16.15
N TRP A 111 13.08 -25.14 16.99
CA TRP A 111 14.24 -24.25 16.94
C TRP A 111 15.45 -24.94 17.58
N THR A 112 16.12 -25.79 16.80
CA THR A 112 17.37 -26.46 17.22
C THR A 112 18.51 -25.45 17.39
N PRO A 113 19.58 -25.78 18.15
CA PRO A 113 20.76 -24.92 18.28
C PRO A 113 21.35 -24.48 16.93
N GLU A 114 21.34 -25.36 15.92
CA GLU A 114 21.80 -25.06 14.56
C GLU A 114 20.90 -24.04 13.87
N ALA A 115 19.57 -24.19 13.99
CA ALA A 115 18.61 -23.22 13.45
C ALA A 115 18.69 -21.86 14.14
N LEU A 116 18.99 -21.84 15.44
CA LEU A 116 19.23 -20.61 16.20
C LEU A 116 20.51 -19.91 15.77
N ALA A 117 21.58 -20.65 15.45
CA ALA A 117 22.83 -20.08 14.96
C ALA A 117 22.68 -19.38 13.58
N LEU A 118 21.66 -19.74 12.81
CA LEU A 118 21.32 -19.07 11.56
C LEU A 118 20.68 -17.69 11.81
N LEU A 119 19.96 -17.52 12.93
CA LEU A 119 19.36 -16.24 13.30
C LEU A 119 20.47 -15.23 13.63
N GLY A 120 20.47 -14.09 12.94
CA GLY A 120 21.44 -13.02 13.17
C GLY A 120 22.84 -13.24 12.57
N SER A 121 23.13 -14.41 12.01
CA SER A 121 24.31 -14.62 11.16
C SER A 121 24.01 -14.35 9.68
N GLN A 122 22.79 -14.64 9.25
CA GLN A 122 22.31 -14.42 7.88
C GLN A 122 21.06 -13.54 7.87
N SER A 123 20.66 -13.08 6.68
CA SER A 123 19.41 -12.33 6.53
C SER A 123 18.19 -13.23 6.76
N ASP A 124 17.12 -12.66 7.32
CA ASP A 124 15.87 -13.40 7.60
C ASP A 124 15.31 -14.10 6.34
N ALA A 125 15.56 -13.55 5.15
CA ALA A 125 15.16 -14.15 3.87
C ALA A 125 15.98 -15.40 3.53
N LYS A 126 17.30 -15.38 3.77
CA LYS A 126 18.18 -16.51 3.50
C LYS A 126 17.93 -17.65 4.50
N VAL A 127 17.75 -17.31 5.77
CA VAL A 127 17.38 -18.27 6.82
C VAL A 127 16.01 -18.89 6.54
N ALA A 128 15.03 -18.09 6.10
CA ALA A 128 13.72 -18.60 5.70
C ALA A 128 13.80 -19.63 4.55
N GLY A 129 14.64 -19.36 3.55
CA GLY A 129 14.90 -20.31 2.47
C GLY A 129 15.58 -21.60 2.94
N LEU A 130 16.57 -21.50 3.84
CA LEU A 130 17.28 -22.66 4.39
C LEU A 130 16.39 -23.55 5.27
N LEU A 131 15.51 -22.93 6.06
CA LEU A 131 14.65 -23.65 7.01
C LEU A 131 13.29 -24.03 6.41
N GLY A 132 13.01 -23.64 5.16
CA GLY A 132 11.69 -23.85 4.56
C GLY A 132 10.57 -23.19 5.38
N LEU A 133 10.84 -21.99 5.91
CA LEU A 133 9.92 -21.20 6.73
C LEU A 133 9.54 -19.91 6.03
N SER A 134 8.51 -19.23 6.55
CA SER A 134 8.22 -17.86 6.12
C SER A 134 9.25 -16.88 6.69
N ARG A 135 9.57 -15.81 5.93
CA ARG A 135 10.41 -14.71 6.44
C ARG A 135 9.87 -14.11 7.73
N LEU A 136 8.55 -14.03 7.88
CA LEU A 136 7.88 -13.51 9.08
C LEU A 136 8.11 -14.43 10.29
N THR A 137 8.06 -15.75 10.11
CA THR A 137 8.36 -16.73 11.17
C THR A 137 9.80 -16.55 11.69
N VAL A 138 10.77 -16.43 10.78
CA VAL A 138 12.17 -16.22 11.12
C VAL A 138 12.38 -14.87 11.82
N TYR A 139 11.76 -13.80 11.30
CA TYR A 139 11.79 -12.48 11.94
C TYR A 139 11.24 -12.52 13.37
N ASN A 140 10.07 -13.14 13.58
CA ASN A 140 9.45 -13.24 14.90
C ASN A 140 10.31 -14.06 15.87
N ALA A 141 10.90 -15.17 15.40
CA ALA A 141 11.79 -15.98 16.20
C ALA A 141 13.08 -15.25 16.60
N ARG A 142 13.65 -14.46 15.68
CA ARG A 142 14.80 -13.60 15.92
C ARG A 142 14.49 -12.53 16.97
N VAL A 143 13.40 -11.79 16.78
CA VAL A 143 13.00 -10.67 17.66
C VAL A 143 12.61 -11.15 19.06
N SER A 144 11.84 -12.24 19.17
CA SER A 144 11.45 -12.81 20.48
C SER A 144 12.65 -13.29 21.31
N ARG A 145 13.79 -13.56 20.66
CA ARG A 145 15.05 -13.97 21.30
C ARG A 145 16.08 -12.85 21.40
N GLY A 146 15.70 -11.61 21.07
CA GLY A 146 16.58 -10.45 21.15
C GLY A 146 17.79 -10.49 20.20
N ILE A 147 17.73 -11.32 19.15
CA ILE A 147 18.85 -11.50 18.22
C ILE A 147 18.83 -10.36 17.19
N ALA A 148 19.96 -9.69 16.96
CA ALA A 148 20.07 -8.65 15.94
C ALA A 148 20.03 -9.25 14.52
N PRO A 149 19.54 -8.54 13.49
CA PRO A 149 19.56 -9.06 12.11
C PRO A 149 21.01 -9.21 11.63
N GLY A 150 21.28 -10.29 10.88
CA GLY A 150 22.61 -10.49 10.30
C GLY A 150 22.95 -9.35 9.35
N ARG A 151 24.12 -8.72 9.53
CA ARG A 151 24.60 -7.68 8.61
C ARG A 151 24.66 -8.28 7.22
N SER A 152 23.86 -7.74 6.30
CA SER A 152 24.09 -7.98 4.87
C SER A 152 25.48 -7.44 4.56
N ALA A 153 26.41 -8.31 4.15
CA ALA A 153 27.71 -7.88 3.68
C ALA A 153 27.48 -6.86 2.56
N ARG A 154 27.73 -5.58 2.87
CA ARG A 154 27.80 -4.52 1.88
C ARG A 154 28.96 -4.92 0.96
N ARG A 155 28.70 -5.02 -0.35
CA ARG A 155 29.79 -5.14 -1.34
C ARG A 155 30.78 -4.02 -1.06
N VAL A 156 31.97 -4.36 -0.58
CA VAL A 156 33.10 -3.43 -0.60
C VAL A 156 33.48 -3.34 -2.07
N ALA A 157 33.13 -2.22 -2.69
CA ALA A 157 33.67 -1.88 -4.00
C ALA A 157 35.19 -1.77 -3.83
N SER A 158 35.92 -2.63 -4.53
CA SER A 158 37.37 -2.59 -4.59
C SER A 158 37.81 -1.37 -5.38
N ASP A 159 38.30 -0.35 -4.67
CA ASP A 159 39.30 0.58 -5.19
C ASP A 159 40.56 -0.23 -5.50
N VAL A 160 40.87 -0.39 -6.79
CA VAL A 160 42.23 -0.66 -7.26
C VAL A 160 42.62 0.56 -8.09
N LYS A 161 43.43 1.41 -7.46
CA LYS A 161 44.44 2.23 -8.13
C LYS A 161 45.44 1.26 -8.77
N ASP A 162 45.59 1.34 -10.09
CA ASP A 162 46.81 1.85 -10.77
C ASP A 162 46.60 1.80 -12.28
#